data_AF-A0A1V9ZI25-F1
#
_entry.id   AF-A0A1V9ZI25-F1
#
_cell.length_a   1.000
_cell.length_b   1.000
_cell.length_c   1.000
_cell.angle_alpha   90.00
_cell.angle_beta   90.00
_cell.angle_gamma   90.00
#
_symmetry.space_group_name_H-M   'P 1'
#
loop_
_entity.id
_entity.type
_entity.pdbx_description
1 polymer ?
#
loop_
_entity_poly.entity_id
_entity_poly.type
_entity_poly.pdbx_seq_one_letter_code
_entity_poly.pdbx_strand_id
1 'polypeptide(L)'
;MQSSSSPVLPGPLGLLQTLVTDGLSMATGLCCGTVVSLVAVVALSSPMLFVPLFVCWKVDGTLHWTWTDTLFGLWAGDALLLVSYIVAIAAAESCSNQLEAQRTLVAHLCFITTHVFVALRLDGIVDWEWSVTFVPVFVSLLFGASPVQVLQVLFLGLKLDAVVAWSWVVVFLPTWIPIVVVGVLMPISLLCSDNPVRVNVALLLGCWGAAALLAGPPLLLVLRLQFYAFPATYVCLPWFVLYGLCVLGTGVFFMANPAPKAKSALPRGVASLHPEAIV
;
A
#
# COMPACT_ATOMS: atom_id res chain seq x y z
N MET A 1 20.62 10.25 28.23
CA MET A 1 19.57 10.96 27.48
C MET A 1 19.34 10.22 26.17
N GLN A 2 18.38 9.31 26.13
CA GLN A 2 17.94 8.69 24.88
C GLN A 2 17.05 9.69 24.16
N SER A 3 17.50 10.16 22.99
CA SER A 3 16.70 10.97 22.09
C SER A 3 15.50 10.13 21.67
N SER A 4 14.31 10.48 22.17
CA SER A 4 13.05 9.93 21.68
C SER A 4 12.82 10.49 20.27
N SER A 5 13.29 9.77 19.26
CA SER A 5 12.91 10.05 17.88
C SER A 5 11.40 9.82 17.78
N SER A 6 10.64 10.90 17.66
CA SER A 6 9.21 10.83 17.36
C SER A 6 9.02 9.98 16.09
N PRO A 7 8.07 9.02 16.06
CA PRO A 7 7.80 8.25 14.86
C PRO A 7 7.37 9.23 13.76
N VAL A 8 8.20 9.33 12.71
CA VAL A 8 7.85 10.10 11.51
C VAL A 8 6.79 9.28 10.80
N LEU A 9 5.58 9.83 10.67
CA LEU A 9 4.50 9.15 9.96
C LEU A 9 4.98 8.79 8.54
N PRO A 10 4.75 7.55 8.07
CA PRO A 10 5.18 7.14 6.74
C PRO A 10 4.53 8.04 5.69
N GLY A 11 5.32 8.52 4.72
CA GLY A 11 4.79 9.34 3.63
C GLY A 11 3.83 8.58 2.68
N PRO A 12 3.57 9.09 1.47
CA PRO A 12 2.74 8.47 0.44
C PRO A 12 3.17 7.07 0.03
N LEU A 13 4.47 6.93 -0.21
CA LEU A 13 5.14 5.66 -0.39
C LEU A 13 5.05 4.85 0.89
N GLY A 14 5.05 5.53 2.04
CA GLY A 14 4.74 4.97 3.34
C GLY A 14 3.35 4.34 3.42
N LEU A 15 2.26 4.87 2.85
CA LEU A 15 0.96 4.15 2.89
C LEU A 15 0.97 2.88 2.05
N LEU A 16 1.56 2.89 0.84
CA LEU A 16 1.69 1.68 0.02
C LEU A 16 2.72 0.71 0.61
N GLN A 17 3.80 1.25 1.18
CA GLN A 17 4.83 0.51 1.90
C GLN A 17 4.23 -0.07 3.16
N THR A 18 3.51 0.66 4.00
CA THR A 18 2.75 0.21 5.18
C THR A 18 1.68 -0.80 4.77
N LEU A 19 0.95 -0.65 3.67
CA LEU A 19 -0.01 -1.66 3.24
C LEU A 19 0.69 -2.95 2.76
N VAL A 20 1.84 -2.83 2.10
CA VAL A 20 2.66 -3.96 1.67
C VAL A 20 3.48 -4.57 2.81
N THR A 21 4.05 -3.77 3.72
CA THR A 21 4.93 -4.16 4.83
C THR A 21 4.12 -4.57 6.03
N ASP A 22 2.98 -3.94 6.30
CA ASP A 22 2.03 -4.37 7.32
C ASP A 22 1.22 -5.55 6.80
N GLY A 23 0.87 -5.57 5.51
CA GLY A 23 0.32 -6.77 4.86
C GLY A 23 1.29 -7.95 4.93
N LEU A 24 2.59 -7.73 4.63
CA LEU A 24 3.63 -8.73 4.84
C LEU A 24 3.83 -9.05 6.32
N SER A 25 3.84 -8.06 7.21
CA SER A 25 4.03 -8.21 8.66
C SER A 25 2.92 -9.05 9.27
N MET A 26 1.66 -8.74 8.97
CA MET A 26 0.49 -9.51 9.41
C MET A 26 0.55 -10.94 8.89
N ALA A 27 0.98 -11.15 7.64
CA ALA A 27 1.08 -12.48 7.08
C ALA A 27 2.31 -13.27 7.59
N THR A 28 3.41 -12.60 7.94
CA THR A 28 4.61 -13.21 8.53
C THR A 28 4.48 -13.44 10.04
N GLY A 29 3.60 -12.71 10.72
CA GLY A 29 3.23 -12.92 12.12
C GLY A 29 2.33 -14.13 12.36
N LEU A 30 1.72 -14.69 11.31
CA LEU A 30 1.06 -15.99 11.36
C LEU A 30 2.13 -17.08 11.45
N CYS A 31 2.36 -17.61 12.66
CA CYS A 31 3.26 -18.72 13.01
C CYS A 31 2.95 -20.08 12.32
N CYS A 32 2.24 -20.09 11.20
CA CYS A 32 2.02 -21.25 10.36
C CYS A 32 3.06 -21.26 9.23
N GLY A 33 3.57 -22.45 8.85
CA GLY A 33 4.73 -22.61 7.96
C GLY A 33 4.73 -21.72 6.70
N THR A 34 5.93 -21.45 6.17
CA THR A 34 6.22 -20.47 5.09
C THR A 34 5.30 -20.53 3.85
N VAL A 35 4.72 -21.70 3.56
CA VAL A 35 3.75 -21.85 2.45
C VAL A 35 2.38 -21.30 2.82
N VAL A 36 1.91 -21.52 4.05
CA VAL A 36 0.60 -21.03 4.53
C VAL A 36 0.60 -19.51 4.63
N SER A 37 1.69 -18.92 5.12
CA SER A 37 1.82 -17.45 5.16
C SER A 37 1.87 -16.84 3.77
N LEU A 38 2.58 -17.44 2.81
CA LEU A 38 2.58 -16.96 1.42
C LEU A 38 1.18 -17.03 0.79
N VAL A 39 0.47 -18.14 0.97
CA VAL A 39 -0.91 -18.28 0.49
C VAL A 39 -1.83 -17.26 1.14
N ALA A 40 -1.67 -17.00 2.44
CA ALA A 40 -2.42 -15.97 3.15
C ALA A 40 -2.13 -14.57 2.61
N VAL A 41 -0.85 -14.19 2.37
CA VAL A 41 -0.49 -12.91 1.72
C VAL A 41 -1.22 -12.76 0.40
N VAL A 42 -1.11 -13.78 -0.47
CA VAL A 42 -1.66 -13.71 -1.82
C VAL A 42 -3.18 -13.63 -1.77
N ALA A 43 -3.83 -14.43 -0.92
CA ALA A 43 -5.27 -14.40 -0.75
C ALA A 43 -5.78 -13.05 -0.22
N LEU A 44 -5.09 -12.48 0.79
CA LEU A 44 -5.46 -11.22 1.41
C LEU A 44 -5.20 -10.00 0.52
N SER A 45 -4.18 -10.06 -0.33
CA SER A 45 -3.85 -8.98 -1.27
C SER A 45 -4.58 -9.07 -2.61
N SER A 46 -5.15 -10.23 -2.94
CA SER A 46 -5.90 -10.45 -4.18
C SER A 46 -7.04 -9.43 -4.43
N PRO A 47 -7.82 -8.99 -3.42
CA PRO A 47 -8.84 -7.96 -3.63
C PRO A 47 -8.27 -6.65 -4.19
N MET A 48 -7.06 -6.27 -3.78
CA MET A 48 -6.39 -5.05 -4.26
C MET A 48 -6.03 -5.12 -5.74
N LEU A 49 -5.93 -6.33 -6.32
CA LEU A 49 -5.72 -6.55 -7.75
C LEU A 49 -7.01 -6.57 -8.55
N PHE A 50 -8.07 -7.14 -7.98
CA PHE A 50 -9.35 -7.25 -8.66
C PHE A 50 -10.09 -5.92 -8.74
N VAL A 51 -10.01 -5.07 -7.71
CA VAL A 51 -10.67 -3.74 -7.71
C VAL A 51 -10.28 -2.89 -8.93
N PRO A 52 -9.00 -2.61 -9.21
CA PRO A 52 -8.64 -1.78 -10.36
C PRO A 52 -9.02 -2.42 -11.70
N LEU A 53 -9.04 -3.76 -11.77
CA LEU A 53 -9.48 -4.50 -12.95
C LEU A 53 -10.99 -4.39 -13.19
N PHE A 54 -11.81 -4.53 -12.14
CA PHE A 54 -13.25 -4.32 -12.22
C PHE A 54 -13.59 -2.86 -12.54
N VAL A 55 -12.88 -1.90 -11.96
CA VAL A 55 -13.00 -0.47 -12.33
C VAL A 55 -12.69 -0.29 -13.81
N CYS A 56 -11.62 -0.90 -14.33
CA CYS A 56 -11.27 -0.83 -15.74
C CYS A 56 -12.36 -1.39 -16.65
N TRP A 57 -12.86 -2.59 -16.35
CA TRP A 57 -13.97 -3.20 -17.07
C TRP A 57 -15.25 -2.39 -17.00
N LYS A 58 -15.54 -1.78 -15.84
CA LYS A 58 -16.68 -0.90 -15.67
C LYS A 58 -16.56 0.36 -16.54
N VAL A 59 -15.39 1.00 -16.56
CA VAL A 59 -15.11 2.17 -17.41
C VAL A 59 -15.18 1.83 -18.90
N ASP A 60 -14.75 0.63 -19.29
CA ASP A 60 -14.84 0.15 -20.67
C ASP A 60 -16.26 -0.29 -21.07
N GLY A 61 -17.22 -0.26 -20.15
CA GLY A 61 -18.61 -0.65 -20.40
C GLY A 61 -18.83 -2.15 -20.52
N THR A 62 -17.82 -2.98 -20.20
CA THR A 62 -17.94 -4.45 -20.23
C THR A 62 -18.66 -4.98 -18.99
N LEU A 63 -18.65 -4.22 -17.88
CA LEU A 63 -19.33 -4.57 -16.63
C LEU A 63 -20.55 -3.66 -16.40
N HIS A 64 -21.73 -4.25 -16.20
CA HIS A 64 -22.98 -3.49 -16.00
C HIS A 64 -23.37 -3.25 -14.53
N TRP A 65 -22.55 -3.68 -13.57
CA TRP A 65 -22.83 -3.55 -12.14
C TRP A 65 -22.85 -2.10 -11.65
N THR A 66 -23.40 -1.82 -10.47
CA THR A 66 -23.26 -0.48 -9.87
C THR A 66 -21.80 -0.22 -9.48
N TRP A 67 -21.42 1.04 -9.25
CA TRP A 67 -20.09 1.37 -8.71
C TRP A 67 -19.93 0.83 -7.30
N THR A 68 -21.01 0.81 -6.52
CA THR A 68 -21.05 0.16 -5.22
C THR A 68 -20.67 -1.32 -5.29
N ASP A 69 -21.22 -2.08 -6.23
CA ASP A 69 -20.87 -3.50 -6.44
C ASP A 69 -19.45 -3.67 -7.00
N THR A 70 -19.05 -2.81 -7.93
CA THR A 70 -17.72 -2.83 -8.56
C THR A 70 -16.61 -2.65 -7.53
N LEU A 71 -16.85 -1.82 -6.52
CA LEU A 71 -15.93 -1.53 -5.42
C LEU A 71 -16.07 -2.49 -4.23
N PHE A 72 -16.80 -3.61 -4.36
CA PHE A 72 -17.00 -4.55 -3.25
C PHE A 72 -15.71 -5.05 -2.60
N GLY A 73 -14.70 -5.38 -3.41
CA GLY A 73 -13.38 -5.78 -2.90
C GLY A 73 -12.69 -4.69 -2.07
N LEU A 74 -12.93 -3.42 -2.39
CA LEU A 74 -12.41 -2.28 -1.64
C LEU A 74 -13.11 -2.17 -0.28
N TRP A 75 -14.44 -2.30 -0.23
CA TRP A 75 -15.21 -2.28 1.03
C TRP A 75 -14.77 -3.39 1.99
N ALA A 76 -14.52 -4.59 1.46
CA ALA A 76 -14.01 -5.70 2.24
C ALA A 76 -12.62 -5.40 2.83
N GLY A 77 -11.72 -4.81 2.03
CA GLY A 77 -10.41 -4.36 2.49
C GLY A 77 -10.51 -3.29 3.58
N ASP A 78 -11.34 -2.27 3.36
CA ASP A 78 -11.58 -1.18 4.30
C ASP A 78 -12.11 -1.68 5.65
N ALA A 79 -13.05 -2.63 5.62
CA ALA A 79 -13.62 -3.25 6.82
C ALA A 79 -12.58 -4.06 7.60
N LEU A 80 -11.75 -4.84 6.92
CA LEU A 80 -10.66 -5.60 7.54
C LEU A 80 -9.63 -4.67 8.20
N LEU A 81 -9.23 -3.61 7.51
CA LEU A 81 -8.32 -2.60 8.06
C LEU A 81 -8.95 -1.89 9.26
N LEU A 82 -10.22 -1.53 9.20
CA LEU A 82 -10.94 -0.90 10.31
C LEU A 82 -10.94 -1.79 11.56
N VAL A 83 -11.24 -3.09 11.40
CA VAL A 83 -11.17 -4.06 12.51
C VAL A 83 -9.75 -4.15 13.07
N SER A 84 -8.73 -4.18 12.21
CA SER A 84 -7.33 -4.22 12.64
C SER A 84 -6.95 -3.00 13.49
N TYR A 85 -7.41 -1.80 13.12
CA TYR A 85 -7.17 -0.58 13.88
C TYR A 85 -7.90 -0.58 15.23
N ILE A 86 -9.15 -1.07 15.27
CA ILE A 86 -9.90 -1.20 16.52
C ILE A 86 -9.18 -2.14 17.49
N VAL A 87 -8.68 -3.29 17.00
CA VAL A 87 -7.90 -4.23 17.82
C VAL A 87 -6.60 -3.60 18.30
N ALA A 88 -5.88 -2.88 17.44
CA ALA A 88 -4.65 -2.19 17.81
C ALA A 88 -4.89 -1.12 18.89
N ILE A 89 -5.99 -0.36 18.80
CA ILE A 89 -6.39 0.61 19.82
C ILE A 89 -6.70 -0.09 21.15
N ALA A 90 -7.44 -1.20 21.11
CA ALA A 90 -7.79 -1.96 22.32
C ALA A 90 -6.56 -2.56 23.02
N ALA A 91 -5.49 -2.85 22.27
CA ALA A 91 -4.23 -3.37 22.79
C ALA A 91 -3.23 -2.29 23.24
N ALA A 92 -3.53 -1.00 23.01
CA ALA A 92 -2.59 0.07 23.33
C ALA A 92 -2.55 0.36 24.85
N GLU A 93 -1.41 0.08 25.49
CA GLU A 93 -1.23 0.25 26.94
C GLU A 93 -0.84 1.70 27.35
N SER A 94 -0.39 2.54 26.41
CA SER A 94 0.14 3.88 26.71
C SER A 94 -0.68 5.01 26.08
N CYS A 95 -0.73 6.16 26.76
CA CYS A 95 -1.48 7.34 26.31
C CYS A 95 -0.97 7.91 24.96
N SER A 96 0.35 7.91 24.73
CA SER A 96 0.92 8.36 23.45
C SER A 96 0.48 7.48 22.28
N ASN A 97 0.50 6.16 22.49
CA ASN A 97 0.11 5.19 21.46
C ASN A 97 -1.41 5.30 21.18
N GLN A 98 -2.20 5.60 22.21
CA GLN A 98 -3.65 5.78 22.05
C GLN A 98 -4.00 6.99 21.17
N LEU A 99 -3.32 8.14 21.33
CA LEU A 99 -3.58 9.33 20.50
C LEU A 99 -3.20 9.09 19.03
N GLU A 100 -2.07 8.44 18.77
CA GLU A 100 -1.64 8.09 17.41
C GLU A 100 -2.60 7.10 16.74
N ALA A 101 -3.04 6.08 17.49
CA ALA A 101 -4.00 5.11 17.01
C ALA A 101 -5.38 5.75 16.74
N GLN A 102 -5.83 6.70 17.58
CA GLN A 102 -7.04 7.48 17.33
C GLN A 102 -6.93 8.35 16.07
N ARG A 103 -5.80 9.05 15.86
CA ARG A 103 -5.57 9.85 14.65
C ARG A 103 -5.63 8.97 13.39
N THR A 104 -5.01 7.79 13.46
CA THR A 104 -5.00 6.82 12.36
C THR A 104 -6.42 6.31 12.07
N LEU A 105 -7.20 6.00 13.11
CA LEU A 105 -8.60 5.60 12.96
C LEU A 105 -9.45 6.70 12.29
N VAL A 106 -9.32 7.95 12.73
CA VAL A 106 -10.03 9.08 12.13
C VAL A 106 -9.65 9.26 10.67
N ALA A 107 -8.35 9.21 10.36
CA ALA A 107 -7.86 9.29 8.99
C ALA A 107 -8.44 8.17 8.10
N HIS A 108 -8.50 6.94 8.63
CA HIS A 108 -9.07 5.80 7.90
C HIS A 108 -10.58 5.93 7.70
N LEU A 109 -11.33 6.35 8.72
CA LEU A 109 -12.78 6.61 8.60
C LEU A 109 -13.08 7.69 7.54
N CYS A 110 -12.26 8.73 7.48
CA CYS A 110 -12.34 9.74 6.41
C CYS A 110 -12.05 9.16 5.02
N PHE A 111 -11.12 8.20 4.92
CA PHE A 111 -10.83 7.51 3.66
C PHE A 111 -12.01 6.63 3.20
N ILE A 112 -12.59 5.84 4.10
CA ILE A 112 -13.81 5.06 3.84
C ILE A 112 -14.95 5.98 3.39
N THR A 113 -15.13 7.12 4.08
CA THR A 113 -16.16 8.11 3.73
C THR A 113 -15.95 8.64 2.31
N THR A 114 -14.70 8.85 1.90
CA THR A 114 -14.36 9.26 0.52
C THR A 114 -14.76 8.20 -0.48
N HIS A 115 -14.45 6.92 -0.22
CA HIS A 115 -14.85 5.82 -1.11
C HIS A 115 -16.36 5.78 -1.29
N VAL A 116 -17.12 5.89 -0.19
CA VAL A 116 -18.59 5.94 -0.23
C VAL A 116 -19.07 7.12 -1.08
N PHE A 117 -18.54 8.32 -0.86
CA PHE A 117 -18.95 9.51 -1.63
C PHE A 117 -18.60 9.38 -3.11
N VAL A 118 -17.42 8.84 -3.44
CA VAL A 118 -17.02 8.58 -4.83
C VAL A 118 -17.96 7.57 -5.49
N ALA A 119 -18.30 6.48 -4.81
CA ALA A 119 -19.23 5.47 -5.34
C ALA A 119 -20.62 6.07 -5.59
N LEU A 120 -21.18 6.78 -4.61
CA LEU A 120 -22.49 7.44 -4.74
C LEU A 120 -22.51 8.49 -5.86
N ARG A 121 -21.41 9.24 -6.01
CA ARG A 121 -21.26 10.24 -7.06
C ARG A 121 -21.18 9.59 -8.44
N LEU A 122 -20.38 8.52 -8.57
CA LEU A 122 -20.23 7.78 -9.82
C LEU A 122 -21.52 7.03 -10.22
N ASP A 123 -22.33 6.60 -9.26
CA ASP A 123 -23.66 6.01 -9.48
C ASP A 123 -24.73 7.08 -9.82
N GLY A 124 -24.38 8.37 -9.78
CA GLY A 124 -25.31 9.47 -10.08
C GLY A 124 -26.37 9.70 -9.00
N ILE A 125 -26.20 9.12 -7.81
CA ILE A 125 -27.12 9.29 -6.66
C ILE A 125 -26.95 10.68 -6.05
N VAL A 126 -25.74 11.22 -6.12
CA VAL A 126 -25.35 12.51 -5.55
C VAL A 126 -24.76 13.41 -6.63
N ASP A 127 -25.10 14.70 -6.60
CA ASP A 127 -24.74 15.69 -7.62
C ASP A 127 -23.58 16.64 -7.25
N TRP A 128 -22.93 16.41 -6.10
CA TRP A 128 -21.88 17.29 -5.54
C TRP A 128 -20.66 17.48 -6.44
N GLU A 129 -19.99 18.63 -6.32
CA GLU A 129 -18.67 18.87 -6.93
C GLU A 129 -17.63 17.85 -6.42
N TRP A 130 -16.73 17.41 -7.29
CA TRP A 130 -15.65 16.47 -6.98
C TRP A 130 -14.73 16.99 -5.88
N SER A 131 -14.50 18.30 -5.83
CA SER A 131 -13.74 18.96 -4.77
C SER A 131 -14.41 18.75 -3.41
N VAL A 132 -15.74 18.78 -3.33
CA VAL A 132 -16.52 18.49 -2.12
C VAL A 132 -16.50 16.99 -1.80
N THR A 133 -16.67 16.12 -2.80
CA THR A 133 -16.55 14.66 -2.67
C THR A 133 -15.20 14.24 -2.07
N PHE A 134 -14.12 14.95 -2.38
CA PHE A 134 -12.77 14.69 -1.87
C PHE A 134 -12.45 15.36 -0.52
N VAL A 135 -13.35 16.13 0.10
CA VAL A 135 -13.11 16.74 1.43
C VAL A 135 -12.67 15.73 2.49
N PRO A 136 -13.30 14.55 2.63
CA PRO A 136 -12.87 13.61 3.66
C PRO A 136 -11.44 13.12 3.43
N VAL A 137 -11.02 12.83 2.20
CA VAL A 137 -9.62 12.46 1.92
C VAL A 137 -8.66 13.62 2.13
N PHE A 138 -9.04 14.87 1.86
CA PHE A 138 -8.20 16.03 2.24
C PHE A 138 -7.95 16.06 3.75
N VAL A 139 -9.01 15.89 4.55
CA VAL A 139 -8.91 15.85 6.01
C VAL A 139 -8.04 14.67 6.46
N SER A 140 -8.23 13.48 5.88
CA SER A 140 -7.42 12.29 6.15
C SER A 140 -5.93 12.55 5.90
N LEU A 141 -5.59 13.14 4.76
CA LEU A 141 -4.21 13.43 4.38
C LEU A 141 -3.55 14.49 5.29
N LEU A 142 -4.31 15.42 5.87
CA LEU A 142 -3.77 16.40 6.84
C LEU A 142 -3.27 15.75 8.15
N PHE A 143 -3.71 14.54 8.48
CA PHE A 143 -3.29 13.84 9.70
C PHE A 143 -1.92 13.14 9.61
N GLY A 144 -1.23 13.24 8.47
CA GLY A 144 0.14 12.71 8.37
C GLY A 144 0.66 12.38 6.98
N ALA A 145 -0.10 12.68 5.92
CA ALA A 145 0.37 12.44 4.57
C ALA A 145 1.36 13.51 4.12
N SER A 146 2.12 13.19 3.07
CA SER A 146 2.96 14.20 2.42
C SER A 146 2.08 15.27 1.77
N PRO A 147 2.49 16.55 1.81
CA PRO A 147 1.82 17.64 1.09
C PRO A 147 1.65 17.33 -0.41
N VAL A 148 2.50 16.48 -0.98
CA VAL A 148 2.42 16.04 -2.36
C VAL A 148 1.09 15.32 -2.66
N GLN A 149 0.61 14.45 -1.76
CA GLN A 149 -0.67 13.75 -1.94
C GLN A 149 -1.85 14.70 -1.81
N VAL A 150 -1.80 15.64 -0.85
CA VAL A 150 -2.85 16.65 -0.68
C VAL A 150 -3.00 17.47 -1.96
N LEU A 151 -1.88 17.95 -2.51
CA LEU A 151 -1.87 18.68 -3.78
C LEU A 151 -2.39 17.83 -4.95
N GLN A 152 -2.04 16.53 -4.99
CA GLN A 152 -2.50 15.64 -6.05
C GLN A 152 -4.03 15.50 -6.06
N VAL A 153 -4.64 15.26 -4.90
CA VAL A 153 -6.09 15.14 -4.80
C VAL A 153 -6.77 16.48 -5.07
N LEU A 154 -6.14 17.60 -4.69
CA LEU A 154 -6.66 18.95 -4.92
C LEU A 154 -6.71 19.27 -6.40
N PHE A 155 -5.61 19.05 -7.11
CA PHE A 155 -5.56 19.26 -8.56
C PHE A 155 -6.51 18.34 -9.29
N LEU A 156 -6.68 17.10 -8.82
CA LEU A 156 -7.64 16.16 -9.40
C LEU A 156 -9.08 16.64 -9.24
N GLY A 157 -9.50 17.06 -8.04
CA GLY A 157 -10.83 17.60 -7.78
C GLY A 157 -11.14 18.83 -8.64
N LEU A 158 -10.25 19.83 -8.61
CA LEU A 158 -10.40 21.06 -9.41
C LEU A 158 -10.47 20.77 -10.91
N LYS A 159 -9.72 19.77 -11.39
CA LYS A 159 -9.75 19.37 -12.80
C LYS A 159 -11.07 18.70 -13.18
N LEU A 160 -11.57 17.80 -12.33
CA LEU A 160 -12.82 17.09 -12.55
C LEU A 160 -14.04 18.03 -12.48
N ASP A 161 -13.96 19.09 -11.67
CA ASP A 161 -14.97 20.16 -11.61
C ASP A 161 -14.85 21.20 -12.73
N ALA A 162 -13.90 21.01 -13.66
CA ALA A 162 -13.60 21.95 -14.74
C ALA A 162 -13.26 23.39 -14.27
N VAL A 163 -12.85 23.56 -13.01
CA VAL A 163 -12.39 24.85 -12.46
C VAL A 163 -11.06 25.25 -13.08
N VAL A 164 -10.20 24.27 -13.40
CA VAL A 164 -8.91 24.49 -14.05
C VAL A 164 -8.83 23.83 -15.43
N ALA A 165 -8.33 24.58 -16.43
CA ALA A 165 -8.15 24.11 -17.80
C ALA A 165 -6.81 23.38 -18.05
N TRP A 166 -6.10 22.97 -17.00
CA TRP A 166 -4.76 22.37 -17.10
C TRP A 166 -4.77 21.02 -17.83
N SER A 167 -3.65 20.64 -18.44
CA SER A 167 -3.49 19.30 -19.00
C SER A 167 -3.39 18.24 -17.90
N TRP A 168 -3.74 16.99 -18.21
CA TRP A 168 -3.62 15.89 -17.25
C TRP A 168 -2.17 15.70 -16.77
N VAL A 169 -1.18 15.99 -17.61
CA VAL A 169 0.24 15.98 -17.22
C VAL A 169 0.51 16.93 -16.04
N VAL A 170 -0.05 18.15 -16.08
CA VAL A 170 0.12 19.15 -15.01
C VAL A 170 -0.66 18.76 -13.77
N VAL A 171 -1.85 18.19 -13.92
CA VAL A 171 -2.67 17.70 -12.78
C VAL A 171 -1.95 16.60 -12.01
N PHE A 172 -1.19 15.73 -12.69
CA PHE A 172 -0.39 14.67 -12.07
C PHE A 172 1.04 15.10 -11.68
N LEU A 173 1.37 16.39 -11.77
CA LEU A 173 2.69 16.92 -11.43
C LEU A 173 3.18 16.58 -10.01
N PRO A 174 2.33 16.64 -8.97
CA PRO A 174 2.72 16.17 -7.65
C PRO A 174 3.19 14.70 -7.65
N THR A 175 2.55 13.82 -8.43
CA THR A 175 2.95 12.40 -8.55
C THR A 175 4.26 12.22 -9.32
N TRP A 176 4.55 13.06 -10.31
CA TRP A 176 5.80 12.96 -11.09
C TRP A 176 7.04 13.24 -10.25
N ILE A 177 6.95 14.15 -9.27
CA ILE A 177 8.12 14.56 -8.47
C ILE A 177 8.73 13.37 -7.69
N PRO A 178 7.97 12.62 -6.85
CA PRO A 178 8.50 11.42 -6.20
C PRO A 178 8.99 10.37 -7.19
N ILE A 179 8.32 10.19 -8.32
CA ILE A 179 8.74 9.23 -9.36
C ILE A 179 10.12 9.61 -9.91
N VAL A 180 10.36 10.88 -10.21
CA VAL A 180 11.68 11.34 -10.69
C VAL A 180 12.74 11.19 -9.60
N VAL A 181 12.40 11.51 -8.34
CA VAL A 181 13.32 11.35 -7.21
C VAL A 181 13.73 9.89 -7.04
N VAL A 182 12.76 8.96 -7.00
CA VAL A 182 13.02 7.52 -6.83
C VAL A 182 13.65 6.92 -8.08
N GLY A 183 13.19 7.29 -9.28
CA GLY A 183 13.64 6.72 -10.54
C GLY A 183 15.00 7.25 -11.02
N VAL A 184 15.42 8.43 -10.58
CA VAL A 184 16.67 9.07 -11.03
C VAL A 184 17.66 9.23 -9.89
N LEU A 185 17.27 9.89 -8.79
CA LEU A 185 18.24 10.25 -7.73
C LEU A 185 18.71 9.04 -6.93
N MET A 186 17.81 8.10 -6.62
CA MET A 186 18.17 6.88 -5.90
C MET A 186 19.15 5.99 -6.69
N PRO A 187 18.94 5.69 -7.99
CA PRO A 187 19.95 4.95 -8.75
C PRO A 187 21.29 5.67 -8.87
N ILE A 188 21.32 7.01 -8.94
CA ILE A 188 22.58 7.78 -8.93
C ILE A 188 23.33 7.57 -7.62
N SER A 189 22.65 7.57 -6.46
CA SER A 189 23.32 7.34 -5.18
C SER A 189 23.90 5.93 -5.06
N LEU A 190 23.26 4.93 -5.70
CA LEU A 190 23.76 3.56 -5.76
C LEU A 190 25.02 3.43 -6.62
N LEU A 191 25.14 4.21 -7.71
CA LEU A 191 26.36 4.24 -8.53
C LEU A 191 27.57 4.82 -7.78
N CYS A 192 27.33 5.65 -6.78
CA CYS A 192 28.39 6.22 -5.92
C CYS A 192 28.82 5.29 -4.77
N SER A 193 28.23 4.10 -4.64
CA SER A 193 28.54 3.15 -3.57
C SER A 193 29.72 2.22 -3.95
N ASP A 194 30.57 1.90 -2.98
CA ASP A 194 31.75 1.03 -3.11
C ASP A 194 31.44 -0.47 -3.37
N ASN A 195 30.23 -0.79 -3.82
CA ASN A 195 29.85 -2.15 -4.17
C ASN A 195 30.53 -2.62 -5.48
N PRO A 196 30.70 -3.94 -5.67
CA PRO A 196 31.17 -4.48 -6.94
C PRO A 196 30.27 -4.05 -8.11
N VAL A 197 30.88 -3.76 -9.28
CA VAL A 197 30.17 -3.26 -10.48
C VAL A 197 28.96 -4.11 -10.86
N ARG A 198 29.06 -5.44 -10.75
CA ARG A 198 27.94 -6.35 -11.06
C ARG A 198 26.72 -6.12 -10.16
N VAL A 199 26.96 -5.83 -8.88
CA VAL A 199 25.91 -5.53 -7.91
C VAL A 199 25.29 -4.17 -8.23
N ASN A 200 26.10 -3.14 -8.51
CA ASN A 200 25.60 -1.82 -8.89
C ASN A 200 24.76 -1.85 -10.17
N VAL A 201 25.17 -2.60 -11.21
CA VAL A 201 24.39 -2.76 -12.43
C VAL A 201 23.05 -3.46 -12.16
N ALA A 202 23.05 -4.54 -11.35
CA ALA A 202 21.83 -5.25 -10.99
C ALA A 202 20.86 -4.35 -10.19
N LEU A 203 21.38 -3.60 -9.22
CA LEU A 203 20.60 -2.64 -8.44
C LEU A 203 20.05 -1.51 -9.31
N LEU A 204 20.85 -0.97 -10.24
CA LEU A 204 20.41 0.07 -11.17
C LEU A 204 19.24 -0.42 -12.04
N LEU A 205 19.38 -1.61 -12.65
CA LEU A 205 18.33 -2.23 -13.45
C LEU A 205 17.08 -2.50 -12.63
N GLY A 206 17.24 -3.00 -11.40
CA GLY A 206 16.14 -3.20 -10.46
C GLY A 206 15.41 -1.91 -10.12
N CYS A 207 16.13 -0.84 -9.77
CA CYS A 207 15.57 0.46 -9.45
C CYS A 207 14.83 1.09 -10.64
N TRP A 208 15.41 1.05 -11.85
CA TRP A 208 14.73 1.56 -13.05
C TRP A 208 13.52 0.72 -13.44
N GLY A 209 13.61 -0.60 -13.32
CA GLY A 209 12.47 -1.49 -13.53
C GLY A 209 11.33 -1.19 -12.55
N ALA A 210 11.64 -1.05 -11.26
CA ALA A 210 10.66 -0.68 -10.24
C ALA A 210 10.06 0.71 -10.49
N ALA A 211 10.88 1.71 -10.82
CA ALA A 211 10.41 3.06 -11.13
C ALA A 211 9.51 3.07 -12.38
N ALA A 212 9.86 2.34 -13.44
CA ALA A 212 9.05 2.21 -14.64
C ALA A 212 7.70 1.53 -14.35
N LEU A 213 7.70 0.47 -13.52
CA LEU A 213 6.47 -0.22 -13.12
C LEU A 213 5.58 0.64 -12.20
N LEU A 214 6.17 1.44 -11.32
CA LEU A 214 5.44 2.40 -10.46
C LEU A 214 4.91 3.60 -11.25
N ALA A 215 5.66 4.08 -12.24
CA ALA A 215 5.29 5.22 -13.08
C ALA A 215 4.36 4.85 -14.24
N GLY A 216 4.36 3.58 -14.66
CA GLY A 216 3.56 3.08 -15.77
C GLY A 216 2.07 3.37 -15.63
N PRO A 217 1.42 3.04 -14.49
CA PRO A 217 0.00 3.28 -14.29
C PRO A 217 -0.41 4.75 -14.41
N PRO A 218 0.21 5.73 -13.69
CA PRO A 218 -0.14 7.13 -13.89
C PRO A 218 0.19 7.63 -15.30
N LEU A 219 1.27 7.15 -15.94
CA LEU A 219 1.60 7.53 -17.32
C LEU A 219 0.53 7.05 -18.31
N LEU A 220 0.14 5.78 -18.22
CA LEU A 220 -0.90 5.19 -19.05
C LEU A 220 -2.25 5.84 -18.78
N LEU A 221 -2.56 6.15 -17.51
CA LEU A 221 -3.77 6.88 -17.15
C LEU A 221 -3.80 8.27 -17.81
N VAL A 222 -2.70 9.03 -17.76
CA VAL A 222 -2.61 10.34 -18.42
C VAL A 222 -2.74 10.23 -19.94
N LEU A 223 -2.06 9.27 -20.57
CA LEU A 223 -2.18 9.04 -22.01
C LEU A 223 -3.62 8.72 -22.41
N ARG A 224 -4.31 7.91 -21.60
CA ARG A 224 -5.70 7.56 -21.83
C ARG A 224 -6.64 8.75 -21.62
N LEU A 225 -6.47 9.50 -20.55
CA LEU A 225 -7.27 10.69 -20.25
C LEU A 225 -7.08 11.80 -21.29
N GLN A 226 -5.89 11.88 -21.91
CA GLN A 226 -5.56 12.89 -22.91
C GLN A 226 -5.99 12.49 -24.33
N PHE A 227 -5.85 11.21 -24.70
CA PHE A 227 -5.98 10.76 -26.10
C PHE A 227 -7.01 9.65 -26.32
N TYR A 228 -7.59 9.06 -25.26
CA TYR A 228 -8.50 7.91 -25.33
C TYR A 228 -8.01 6.78 -26.25
N ALA A 229 -6.72 6.46 -26.16
CA ALA A 229 -6.07 5.63 -27.18
C ALA A 229 -6.25 4.11 -27.02
N PHE A 230 -6.63 3.63 -25.82
CA PHE A 230 -6.63 2.18 -25.52
C PHE A 230 -7.58 1.79 -24.37
N PRO A 231 -7.91 0.48 -24.22
CA PRO A 231 -8.73 -0.06 -23.13
C PRO A 231 -8.19 0.22 -21.73
N ALA A 232 -9.08 0.41 -20.76
CA ALA A 232 -8.72 0.72 -19.38
C ALA A 232 -7.75 -0.30 -18.76
N THR A 233 -7.93 -1.57 -19.10
CA THR A 233 -7.21 -2.71 -18.54
C THR A 233 -5.69 -2.60 -18.69
N TYR A 234 -5.19 -1.95 -19.74
CA TYR A 234 -3.75 -1.74 -19.92
C TYR A 234 -3.14 -0.83 -18.85
N VAL A 235 -3.92 0.09 -18.25
CA VAL A 235 -3.46 0.96 -17.15
C VAL A 235 -3.06 0.12 -15.92
N CYS A 236 -3.71 -1.02 -15.70
CA CYS A 236 -3.42 -1.92 -14.57
C CYS A 236 -2.25 -2.88 -14.82
N LEU A 237 -1.83 -3.07 -16.08
CA LEU A 237 -0.84 -4.09 -16.43
C LEU A 237 0.49 -3.92 -15.68
N PRO A 238 1.08 -2.72 -15.55
CA PRO A 238 2.32 -2.55 -14.79
C PRO A 238 2.18 -2.96 -13.31
N TRP A 239 1.02 -2.70 -12.69
CA TRP A 239 0.75 -3.13 -11.33
C TRP A 239 0.70 -4.65 -11.19
N PHE A 240 0.10 -5.37 -12.14
CA PHE A 240 0.09 -6.84 -12.11
C PHE A 240 1.47 -7.44 -12.29
N VAL A 241 2.29 -6.86 -13.19
CA VAL A 241 3.68 -7.29 -13.36
C VAL A 241 4.46 -7.04 -12.08
N LEU A 242 4.34 -5.85 -11.48
CA LEU A 242 5.01 -5.51 -10.22
C LEU A 242 4.60 -6.47 -9.10
N TYR A 243 3.31 -6.70 -8.92
CA TYR A 243 2.79 -7.63 -7.92
C TYR A 243 3.32 -9.05 -8.15
N GLY A 244 3.27 -9.56 -9.38
CA GLY A 244 3.79 -10.87 -9.73
C GLY A 244 5.28 -11.02 -9.38
N LEU A 245 6.09 -10.01 -9.70
CA LEU A 245 7.51 -9.97 -9.34
C LEU A 245 7.72 -9.98 -7.83
N CYS A 246 6.93 -9.23 -7.06
CA CYS A 246 7.00 -9.22 -5.60
C CYS A 246 6.67 -10.59 -4.99
N VAL A 247 5.62 -11.25 -5.48
CA VAL A 247 5.23 -12.59 -5.02
C VAL A 247 6.32 -13.62 -5.35
N LEU A 248 6.85 -13.59 -6.57
CA LEU A 248 7.95 -14.47 -6.99
C LEU A 248 9.21 -14.24 -6.16
N GLY A 249 9.61 -12.98 -5.96
CA GLY A 249 10.77 -12.61 -5.15
C GLY A 249 10.63 -13.07 -3.69
N THR A 250 9.45 -12.90 -3.11
CA THR A 250 9.13 -13.37 -1.76
C THR A 250 9.20 -14.90 -1.68
N GLY A 251 8.64 -15.61 -2.66
CA GLY A 251 8.72 -17.07 -2.75
C GLY A 251 10.16 -17.58 -2.82
N VAL A 252 11.00 -16.99 -3.67
CA VAL A 252 12.42 -17.33 -3.78
C VAL A 252 13.17 -17.05 -2.47
N PHE A 253 12.91 -15.92 -1.83
CA PHE A 253 13.53 -15.56 -0.55
C PHE A 253 13.22 -16.60 0.54
N PHE A 254 11.97 -17.05 0.65
CA PHE A 254 11.58 -18.08 1.61
C PHE A 254 12.18 -19.46 1.27
N MET A 255 12.31 -19.82 -0.01
CA MET A 255 12.96 -21.06 -0.42
C MET A 255 14.47 -21.06 -0.11
N ALA A 256 15.13 -19.91 -0.26
CA ALA A 256 16.55 -19.76 0.03
C ALA A 256 16.86 -19.73 1.54
N ASN A 257 15.90 -19.30 2.37
CA ASN A 257 16.05 -19.16 3.81
C ASN A 257 15.02 -20.03 4.55
N PRO A 258 15.15 -21.37 4.52
CA PRO A 258 14.25 -22.24 5.25
C PRO A 258 14.30 -21.92 6.75
N ALA A 259 13.12 -21.86 7.38
CA ALA A 259 13.02 -21.61 8.81
C ALA A 259 13.97 -22.53 9.59
N PRO A 260 14.71 -22.00 10.60
CA PRO A 260 15.63 -22.81 11.37
C PRO A 260 14.84 -23.98 11.95
N LYS A 261 15.25 -25.22 11.62
CA LYS A 261 14.65 -26.42 12.21
C LYS A 261 14.70 -26.23 13.71
N ALA A 262 13.53 -26.11 14.35
CA ALA A 262 13.44 -26.00 15.79
C ALA A 262 14.27 -27.14 16.35
N LYS A 263 15.42 -26.83 16.97
CA LYS A 263 16.23 -27.83 17.63
C LYS A 263 15.28 -28.43 18.65
N SER A 264 14.85 -29.66 18.40
CA SER A 264 14.07 -30.44 19.33
C SER A 264 14.83 -30.33 20.64
N ALA A 265 14.30 -29.51 21.55
CA ALA A 265 14.84 -29.40 22.89
C ALA A 265 14.60 -30.79 23.47
N LEU A 266 15.60 -31.65 23.30
CA LEU A 266 15.68 -32.93 23.97
C LEU A 266 15.49 -32.55 25.44
N PRO A 267 14.46 -33.07 26.13
CA PRO A 267 14.25 -32.74 27.52
C PRO A 267 15.56 -33.09 28.23
N ARG A 268 16.32 -32.06 28.65
CA ARG A 268 17.43 -32.27 29.57
C ARG A 268 16.78 -32.95 30.76
N GLY A 269 17.22 -34.19 31.03
CA GLY A 269 16.81 -34.94 32.21
C GLY A 269 16.75 -34.00 33.42
N VAL A 270 15.74 -34.10 34.27
CA VAL A 270 15.72 -35.14 35.30
C VAL A 270 17.15 -35.41 35.80
N ALA A 271 17.87 -34.34 36.14
CA ALA A 271 19.04 -34.41 36.98
C ALA A 271 18.53 -34.66 38.41
N SER A 272 18.49 -35.94 38.77
CA SER A 272 18.75 -36.49 40.10
C SER A 272 18.32 -35.63 41.30
N LEU A 273 17.19 -36.00 41.90
CA LEU A 273 16.92 -35.78 43.33
C LEU A 273 18.07 -36.37 44.15
N HIS A 274 18.86 -35.50 44.79
CA HIS A 274 19.79 -35.88 45.84
C HIS A 274 19.00 -35.95 47.16
N PRO A 275 18.93 -37.10 47.87
CA PRO A 275 18.41 -37.14 49.22
C PRO A 275 19.53 -36.73 50.18
N GLU A 276 19.48 -35.52 50.74
CA GLU A 276 20.27 -35.21 51.92
C GLU A 276 19.59 -35.79 53.16
N ALA A 277 20.43 -36.48 53.93
CA ALA A 277 20.07 -37.38 55.01
C ALA A 277 19.69 -36.64 56.29
N ILE A 278 18.75 -37.26 57.00
CA ILE A 278 18.45 -37.08 58.41
C ILE A 278 19.68 -37.53 59.22
N VAL A 279 20.30 -36.61 59.98
CA VAL A 279 20.87 -36.85 61.33
C VAL A 279 20.72 -35.58 62.14
#